data_AF-A0A1V9YTD7-F1
#
_entry.id   AF-A0A1V9YTD7-F1
#
_cell.length_a   1.000
_cell.length_b   1.000
_cell.length_c   1.000
_cell.angle_alpha   90.00
_cell.angle_beta   90.00
_cell.angle_gamma   90.00
#
_symmetry.space_group_name_H-M   'P 1'
#
loop_
_entity.id
_entity.type
_entity.pdbx_description
1 polymer ?
#
loop_
_entity_poly.entity_id
_entity_poly.type
_entity_poly.pdbx_seq_one_letter_code
_entity_poly.pdbx_strand_id
1 'polypeptide(L)'
;MWETFNEQSPFGGLTGAEAAAHVLSGNRLELSNAIPLKLQDVMIDCFAIDPSKRPSMYEILLALSDKYLSKNVQLDSYFLTRLFEEKITQNNLYLNETVCDYVPAGPVLHTFKC
;
A
#
# COMPACT_ATOMS: atom_id res chain seq x y z
N MET A 1 5.36 0.60 11.82
CA MET A 1 4.63 -0.41 12.62
C MET A 1 5.59 -1.38 13.30
N TRP A 2 6.46 -2.06 12.54
CA TRP A 2 7.45 -2.98 13.11
C TRP A 2 8.32 -2.35 14.21
N GLU A 3 8.88 -1.16 13.97
CA GLU A 3 9.71 -0.43 14.95
C GLU A 3 8.96 -0.14 16.26
N THR A 4 7.66 0.17 16.17
CA THR A 4 6.82 0.48 17.34
C THR A 4 6.68 -0.71 18.28
N PHE A 5 6.62 -1.93 17.76
CA PHE A 5 6.48 -3.14 18.57
C PHE A 5 7.82 -3.72 19.03
N ASN A 6 8.90 -3.47 18.29
CA ASN A 6 10.22 -4.02 18.59
C ASN A 6 11.13 -3.01 19.31
N GLU A 7 10.74 -1.73 19.36
CA GLU A 7 11.48 -0.62 19.98
C GLU A 7 12.95 -0.53 19.50
N GLN A 8 13.19 -0.95 18.26
CA GLN A 8 14.52 -1.09 17.69
C GLN A 8 14.56 -0.56 16.26
N SER A 9 15.77 -0.21 15.81
CA SER A 9 16.03 0.16 14.43
C SER A 9 15.86 -1.07 13.52
N PRO A 10 15.19 -0.94 12.38
CA PRO A 10 15.05 -2.02 11.41
C PRO A 10 16.42 -2.31 10.79
N PHE A 11 16.66 -3.59 10.48
CA PHE A 11 17.92 -4.07 9.89
C PHE A 11 19.17 -3.63 10.68
N GLY A 12 19.08 -3.64 12.02
CA GLY A 12 20.18 -3.24 12.90
C GLY A 12 21.49 -3.91 12.52
N GLY A 13 22.55 -3.11 12.36
CA GLY A 13 23.88 -3.57 11.97
C GLY A 13 24.17 -3.60 10.46
N LEU A 14 23.16 -3.39 9.60
CA LEU A 14 23.36 -3.25 8.16
C LEU A 14 23.45 -1.78 7.75
N THR A 15 24.28 -1.49 6.75
CA THR A 15 24.24 -0.23 6.01
C THR A 15 22.99 -0.17 5.13
N GLY A 16 22.61 1.02 4.66
CA GLY A 16 21.44 1.18 3.77
C GLY A 16 21.52 0.37 2.48
N ALA A 17 22.72 0.22 1.91
CA ALA A 17 22.93 -0.59 0.70
C ALA A 17 22.76 -2.08 0.98
N GLU A 18 23.27 -2.57 2.11
CA GLU A 18 23.12 -3.96 2.53
C GLU A 18 21.66 -4.29 2.87
N ALA A 19 20.95 -3.38 3.55
CA ALA A 19 19.53 -3.54 3.82
C ALA A 19 18.70 -3.58 2.53
N ALA A 20 19.00 -2.72 1.55
CA ALA A 20 18.34 -2.75 0.25
C ALA A 20 18.58 -4.09 -0.49
N ALA A 21 19.84 -4.56 -0.52
CA ALA A 21 20.17 -5.86 -1.12
C ALA A 21 19.46 -7.02 -0.41
N HIS A 22 19.34 -6.95 0.92
CA HIS A 22 18.63 -7.93 1.74
C HIS A 22 17.14 -8.00 1.37
N VAL A 23 16.48 -6.86 1.21
CA VAL A 23 15.07 -6.77 0.78
C VAL A 23 14.87 -7.24 -0.66
N LEU A 24 15.76 -6.88 -1.57
CA LEU A 24 15.72 -7.31 -2.97
C LEU A 24 15.91 -8.83 -3.11
N SER A 25 16.64 -9.46 -2.18
CA SER A 25 16.80 -10.92 -2.10
C SER A 25 15.55 -11.64 -1.60
N GLY A 26 14.50 -10.92 -1.24
CA GLY A 26 13.23 -11.47 -0.76
C GLY A 26 13.10 -11.54 0.76
N ASN A 27 14.15 -11.21 1.51
CA ASN A 27 14.09 -11.20 2.97
C ASN A 27 13.29 -10.01 3.49
N ARG A 28 12.68 -10.16 4.67
CA ARG A 28 11.87 -9.13 5.34
C ARG A 28 12.21 -9.09 6.83
N LEU A 29 11.73 -8.04 7.50
CA LEU A 29 11.85 -7.94 8.96
C LEU A 29 11.07 -9.08 9.62
N GLU A 30 11.68 -9.73 10.60
CA GLU A 30 11.05 -10.81 11.35
C GLU A 30 9.91 -10.27 12.22
N LEU A 31 8.74 -10.88 12.15
CA LEU A 31 7.63 -10.50 13.01
C LEU A 31 7.79 -11.19 14.36
N SER A 32 7.73 -10.41 15.44
CA SER A 32 7.79 -10.92 16.80
C SER A 32 6.41 -11.25 17.35
N ASN A 33 6.36 -12.16 18.31
CA ASN A 33 5.12 -12.55 19.01
C ASN A 33 4.51 -11.41 19.85
N ALA A 34 5.23 -10.30 20.03
CA ALA A 34 4.72 -9.08 20.66
C ALA A 34 3.65 -8.39 19.80
N ILE A 35 3.65 -8.64 18.49
CA ILE A 35 2.69 -8.07 17.55
C ILE A 35 1.42 -8.93 17.57
N PRO A 36 0.22 -8.36 17.79
CA PRO A 36 -1.04 -9.07 17.65
C PRO A 36 -1.23 -9.67 16.23
N LEU A 37 -1.74 -10.90 16.13
CA LEU A 37 -1.89 -11.62 14.85
C LEU A 37 -2.53 -10.79 13.73
N LYS A 38 -3.67 -10.13 13.98
CA LYS A 38 -4.31 -9.25 12.99
C LYS A 38 -3.40 -8.14 12.44
N LEU A 39 -2.47 -7.62 13.25
CA LEU A 39 -1.51 -6.60 12.82
C LEU A 39 -0.30 -7.22 12.11
N GLN A 40 0.04 -8.47 12.42
CA GLN A 40 1.03 -9.22 11.66
C GLN A 40 0.55 -9.39 10.21
N ASP A 41 -0.71 -9.76 10.01
CA ASP A 41 -1.30 -9.92 8.67
C ASP A 41 -1.16 -8.62 7.84
N VAL A 42 -1.54 -7.48 8.43
CA VAL A 42 -1.38 -6.16 7.80
C VAL A 42 0.08 -5.86 7.46
N MET A 43 1.03 -6.21 8.34
CA MET A 43 2.46 -6.00 8.07
C MET A 43 3.00 -6.93 6.98
N ILE A 44 2.54 -8.18 6.93
CA ILE A 44 2.89 -9.14 5.86
C ILE A 44 2.45 -8.58 4.52
N ASP A 45 1.20 -8.10 4.42
CA ASP A 45 0.66 -7.52 3.19
C ASP A 45 1.44 -6.25 2.79
N CYS A 46 1.80 -5.40 3.75
CA CYS A 46 2.67 -4.23 3.50
C CYS A 46 4.06 -4.61 2.98
N PHE A 47 4.56 -5.79 3.37
CA PHE A 47 5.87 -6.31 2.97
C PHE A 47 5.84 -7.13 1.67
N ALA A 48 4.71 -7.15 0.95
CA ALA A 48 4.62 -7.86 -0.33
C ALA A 48 5.75 -7.46 -1.29
N ILE A 49 6.36 -8.49 -1.91
CA ILE A 49 7.41 -8.33 -2.94
C ILE A 49 6.85 -7.51 -4.11
N ASP A 50 5.66 -7.91 -4.57
CA ASP A 50 4.93 -7.19 -5.60
C ASP A 50 4.28 -5.92 -5.01
N PRO A 51 4.66 -4.72 -5.46
CA PRO A 51 4.08 -3.47 -4.98
C PRO A 51 2.57 -3.39 -5.20
N SER A 52 2.03 -4.02 -6.24
CA SER A 52 0.59 -4.00 -6.56
C SER A 52 -0.24 -4.84 -5.59
N LYS A 53 0.40 -5.73 -4.81
CA LYS A 53 -0.26 -6.51 -3.75
C LYS A 53 -0.26 -5.81 -2.39
N ARG A 54 0.42 -4.67 -2.27
CA ARG A 54 0.45 -3.91 -1.02
C ARG A 54 -0.92 -3.25 -0.81
N PRO A 55 -1.44 -3.26 0.42
CA PRO A 55 -2.71 -2.63 0.71
C PRO A 55 -2.59 -1.11 0.54
N SER A 56 -3.67 -0.50 0.11
CA SER A 56 -3.83 0.95 0.13
C SER A 56 -3.85 1.47 1.57
N MET A 57 -3.50 2.75 1.75
CA MET A 57 -3.58 3.38 3.07
C MET A 57 -4.99 3.27 3.68
N TYR A 58 -6.03 3.31 2.85
CA TYR A 58 -7.41 3.11 3.28
C TYR A 58 -7.64 1.73 3.91
N GLU A 59 -7.15 0.67 3.28
CA GLU A 59 -7.28 -0.70 3.80
C GLU A 59 -6.49 -0.89 5.10
N ILE A 60 -5.31 -0.28 5.21
CA ILE A 60 -4.52 -0.27 6.44
C ILE A 60 -5.30 0.45 7.55
N LEU A 61 -5.87 1.62 7.28
CA LEU A 61 -6.65 2.38 8.27
C LEU A 61 -7.88 1.60 8.74
N LEU A 62 -8.59 0.91 7.85
CA LEU A 62 -9.69 0.02 8.22
C LEU A 62 -9.24 -1.13 9.11
N ALA A 63 -8.14 -1.80 8.77
CA ALA A 63 -7.61 -2.91 9.56
C ALA A 63 -7.15 -2.47 10.95
N LEU A 64 -6.65 -1.24 11.08
CA LEU A 64 -6.27 -0.64 12.36
C LEU A 64 -7.50 -0.15 13.16
N SER A 65 -8.54 0.35 12.48
CA SER A 65 -9.71 0.95 13.12
C SER A 65 -10.65 -0.05 13.78
N ASP A 66 -10.79 -1.25 13.21
CA ASP A 66 -11.64 -2.34 13.71
C ASP A 66 -11.38 -2.68 15.19
N LYS A 67 -10.16 -2.40 15.71
CA LYS A 67 -9.77 -2.76 17.08
C LYS A 67 -9.34 -1.60 17.99
N TYR A 68 -8.69 -0.56 17.46
CA TYR A 68 -8.07 0.47 18.30
C TYR A 68 -8.89 1.75 18.44
N LEU A 69 -9.91 1.90 17.61
CA LEU A 69 -10.69 3.12 17.47
C LEU A 69 -12.02 3.11 18.23
N SER A 70 -12.44 1.96 18.76
CA SER A 70 -13.61 1.85 19.64
C SER A 70 -13.40 2.46 21.04
N LYS A 71 -12.19 2.95 21.36
CA LYS A 71 -11.88 3.52 22.68
C LYS A 71 -11.48 4.98 22.75
N ASN A 72 -11.07 5.68 21.68
CA ASN A 72 -10.64 7.09 21.84
C ASN A 72 -10.49 7.97 20.59
N VAL A 73 -11.01 7.59 19.42
CA VAL A 73 -11.12 8.55 18.31
C VAL A 73 -12.53 8.42 17.76
N GLN A 74 -13.31 9.50 17.89
CA GLN A 74 -14.41 9.66 16.96
C GLN A 74 -13.73 9.83 15.59
N LEU A 75 -13.61 8.73 14.83
CA LEU A 75 -13.59 8.86 13.38
C LEU A 75 -14.96 9.45 13.08
N ASP A 76 -14.99 10.77 13.02
CA ASP A 76 -16.17 11.46 12.59
C ASP A 76 -16.53 10.89 11.22
N SER A 77 -17.82 10.54 11.07
CA SER A 77 -18.45 10.04 9.85
C SER A 77 -17.95 10.77 8.58
N TYR A 78 -17.50 12.00 8.73
CA TYR A 78 -16.92 12.88 7.72
C TYR A 78 -15.62 12.37 7.07
N PHE A 79 -14.63 11.83 7.81
CA PHE A 79 -13.35 11.39 7.22
C PHE A 79 -13.50 10.12 6.35
N LEU A 80 -14.31 9.17 6.82
CA LEU A 80 -14.62 7.94 6.07
C LEU A 80 -15.47 8.21 4.83
N THR A 81 -16.41 9.17 4.91
CA THR A 81 -17.23 9.59 3.75
C THR A 81 -16.35 10.24 2.67
N ARG A 82 -15.41 11.11 3.06
CA ARG A 82 -14.53 11.79 2.10
C ARG A 82 -13.57 10.83 1.37
N LEU A 83 -13.05 9.81 2.06
CA LEU A 83 -12.24 8.75 1.42
C LEU A 83 -13.05 7.81 0.52
N PHE A 84 -14.34 7.62 0.80
CA PHE A 84 -15.24 6.85 -0.07
C PHE A 84 -15.57 7.59 -1.38
N GLU A 85 -15.74 8.91 -1.34
CA GLU A 85 -16.00 9.74 -2.54
C GLU A 85 -14.82 9.75 -3.54
N GLU A 86 -13.58 9.70 -3.04
CA GLU A 86 -12.38 9.57 -3.90
C GLU A 86 -12.33 8.22 -4.62
N LYS A 87 -12.74 7.12 -3.98
CA LYS A 87 -12.86 5.79 -4.61
C LYS A 87 -13.98 5.72 -5.66
N ILE A 88 -15.11 6.41 -5.46
CA ILE A 88 -16.17 6.49 -6.49
C ILE A 88 -15.65 7.23 -7.74
N THR A 89 -14.82 8.26 -7.54
CA THR A 89 -14.24 9.03 -8.64
C THR A 89 -13.20 8.21 -9.42
N GLN A 90 -12.37 7.40 -8.75
CA GLN A 90 -11.42 6.50 -9.41
C GLN A 90 -12.09 5.28 -10.06
N ASN A 91 -13.10 4.66 -9.44
CA ASN A 91 -13.84 3.55 -10.07
C ASN A 91 -14.68 4.00 -11.27
N ASN A 92 -15.11 5.26 -11.36
CA ASN A 92 -15.77 5.82 -12.55
C ASN A 92 -14.78 6.23 -13.66
N LEU A 93 -13.47 6.24 -13.40
CA LEU A 93 -12.42 6.42 -14.42
C LEU A 93 -11.97 5.11 -15.06
N TYR A 94 -12.39 3.95 -14.54
CA TYR A 94 -12.14 2.63 -15.14
C TYR A 94 -13.36 2.05 -15.89
N LEU A 95 -14.47 2.78 -15.96
CA LEU A 95 -15.65 2.38 -16.74
C LEU A 95 -15.83 3.18 -18.04
N ASN A 96 -14.85 4.02 -18.40
CA ASN A 96 -14.81 4.73 -19.69
C ASN A 96 -13.57 4.41 -20.54
N GLU A 97 -12.76 3.41 -20.19
CA GLU A 97 -11.73 2.87 -21.11
C GLU A 97 -12.33 1.85 -22.09
N THR A 98 -13.29 2.32 -22.89
CA THR A 98 -13.51 1.77 -24.24
C THR A 98 -13.46 2.92 -25.23
N VAL A 99 -12.25 3.34 -25.56
CA VAL A 99 -11.99 3.94 -26.86
C VAL A 99 -10.74 3.26 -27.40
N CYS A 100 -10.96 2.19 -28.15
CA CYS A 100 -10.02 1.75 -29.15
C CYS A 100 -9.96 2.82 -30.24
N ASP A 101 -8.99 3.72 -30.19
CA ASP A 101 -8.64 4.47 -31.40
C ASP A 101 -7.64 3.65 -32.21
N TYR A 102 -8.22 2.84 -33.08
CA TYR A 102 -7.58 2.26 -34.24
C TYR A 102 -7.03 3.40 -35.12
N VAL A 103 -5.72 3.64 -35.08
CA VAL A 103 -5.05 4.61 -35.95
C VAL A 103 -4.79 3.96 -37.32
N PRO A 104 -5.34 4.46 -38.45
CA PRO A 104 -5.03 3.92 -39.76
C PRO A 104 -3.59 4.29 -40.17
N ALA A 105 -2.88 3.30 -40.73
CA ALA A 105 -1.52 3.41 -41.20
C ALA A 105 -1.30 4.52 -42.26
N GLY A 106 -0.34 5.41 -42.03
CA GLY A 106 0.16 6.38 -43.03
C GLY A 106 1.08 7.44 -42.42
N PRO A 107 2.11 7.92 -43.13
CA PRO A 107 3.46 8.01 -42.56
C PRO A 107 3.87 9.44 -42.23
N VAL A 108 4.34 9.70 -41.01
CA VAL A 108 5.70 10.21 -40.72
C VAL A 108 5.86 10.56 -39.24
N LEU A 109 7.03 10.14 -38.73
CA LEU A 109 7.77 10.64 -37.58
C LEU A 109 7.19 10.39 -36.17
N HIS A 110 7.79 9.34 -35.58
CA HIS A 110 7.86 9.04 -34.16
C HIS A 110 8.03 10.27 -33.27
N THR A 111 7.08 10.47 -32.35
CA THR A 111 7.40 10.69 -30.95
C THR A 111 6.40 9.89 -30.11
N PHE A 112 6.89 8.86 -29.43
CA PHE A 112 6.13 8.21 -28.38
C PHE A 112 6.09 9.17 -27.19
N LYS A 113 4.89 9.49 -26.71
CA LYS A 113 4.71 10.01 -25.37
C LYS A 113 3.53 9.30 -24.72
N CYS A 114 3.84 8.17 -24.12
CA CYS A 114 3.28 7.67 -22.87
C CYS A 114 4.45 7.15 -22.05
#